data_AF-A0A3D9V118-F1
#
_entry.id   AF-A0A3D9V118-F1
#
_cell.length_a   1.000
_cell.length_b   1.000
_cell.length_c   1.000
_cell.angle_alpha   90.00
_cell.angle_beta   90.00
_cell.angle_gamma   90.00
#
_symmetry.space_group_name_H-M   'P 1'
#
loop_
_entity.id
_entity.type
_entity.pdbx_description
1 polymer ?
#
loop_
_entity_poly.entity_id
_entity_poly.type
_entity_poly.pdbx_seq_one_letter_code
_entity_poly.pdbx_strand_id
1 'polypeptide(L)'
;MCKVLLRKANYLQSEELTLFKKAIKFAEQAHDGQYRQTGEPYIIHPFAVTEILLNYKADVTTLVAALLHDVVEDTEHSLEEVKLYFGANVQYIVDGLTKVKKQCGQKKALYEAINFKKLLLASQTDIRVSIIKVIDRLHNIKTLSVKKPAKQVAYANETLTLFAPLAERFGLYSIQNELENLSFQYLHKERYKKIHNLLTEYAPHIQNNITNLRKGILSFYDTTLSFEISYELSPIYSAYSQLQESQNVSSVSRICITTASVLDCYKILGMIHQLYKPTINYFEDNIALENSHFNNNLKTKINMNDTEQTIIIQTQSAKTLKDNGIFYLLNSRTVDVQAISYKIMNDIIVNNNLLTTDPIAFHNLVSYELFENTITAYTTDLQPILFIKQVNLL
;
A
#
# COMPACT_ATOMS: atom_id res chain seq x y z
N MET A 1 15.21 -18.60 9.04
CA MET A 1 14.78 -17.25 8.62
C MET A 1 15.96 -16.29 8.43
N CYS A 2 16.87 -16.14 9.40
CA CYS A 2 18.07 -15.30 9.29
C CYS A 2 18.87 -15.49 7.96
N LYS A 3 19.15 -16.72 7.54
CA LYS A 3 19.81 -16.99 6.24
C LYS A 3 19.05 -16.45 5.01
N VAL A 4 17.72 -16.43 5.06
CA VAL A 4 16.86 -15.91 3.98
C VAL A 4 16.99 -14.39 3.91
N LEU A 5 16.94 -13.71 5.06
CA LEU A 5 17.13 -12.27 5.14
C LEU A 5 18.49 -11.85 4.57
N LEU A 6 19.57 -12.51 5.01
CA LEU A 6 20.92 -12.20 4.52
C LEU A 6 21.10 -12.46 3.02
N ARG A 7 20.43 -13.49 2.47
CA ARG A 7 20.46 -13.75 1.02
C ARG A 7 19.75 -12.64 0.22
N LYS A 8 18.62 -12.14 0.73
CA LYS A 8 17.84 -11.06 0.09
C LYS A 8 18.51 -9.69 0.25
N ALA A 9 19.32 -9.50 1.27
CA ALA A 9 20.08 -8.27 1.53
C ALA A 9 21.35 -8.12 0.67
N ASN A 10 21.44 -8.78 -0.48
CA ASN A 10 22.63 -8.79 -1.35
C ASN A 10 22.93 -7.45 -2.04
N TYR A 11 21.99 -6.50 -1.97
CA TYR A 11 22.13 -5.15 -2.50
C TYR A 11 22.77 -4.17 -1.50
N LEU A 12 22.87 -4.56 -0.22
CA LEU A 12 23.52 -3.74 0.81
C LEU A 12 25.04 -3.76 0.66
N GLN A 13 25.67 -2.63 0.96
CA GLN A 13 27.13 -2.53 1.04
C GLN A 13 27.67 -3.30 2.26
N SER A 14 28.97 -3.60 2.29
CA SER A 14 29.60 -4.40 3.35
C SER A 14 29.37 -3.86 4.77
N GLU A 15 29.43 -2.54 4.93
CA GLU A 15 29.20 -1.85 6.20
C GLU A 15 27.74 -1.94 6.64
N GLU A 16 26.81 -1.67 5.72
CA GLU A 16 25.37 -1.80 5.92
C GLU A 16 24.98 -3.23 6.27
N LEU A 17 25.53 -4.22 5.58
CA LEU A 17 25.30 -5.64 5.85
C LEU A 17 25.82 -6.04 7.24
N THR A 18 26.90 -5.41 7.70
CA THR A 18 27.43 -5.63 9.05
C THR A 18 26.49 -5.06 10.12
N LEU A 19 26.00 -3.85 9.91
CA LEU A 19 24.99 -3.23 10.78
C LEU A 19 23.69 -4.06 10.82
N PHE A 20 23.23 -4.53 9.67
CA PHE A 20 22.04 -5.37 9.55
C PHE A 20 22.20 -6.71 10.29
N LYS A 21 23.36 -7.39 10.14
CA LYS A 21 23.67 -8.62 10.90
C LYS A 21 23.69 -8.39 12.41
N LYS A 22 24.21 -7.25 12.86
CA LYS A 22 24.21 -6.86 14.28
C LYS A 22 22.77 -6.70 14.80
N ALA A 23 21.91 -6.03 14.03
CA ALA A 23 20.51 -5.84 14.39
C ALA A 23 19.73 -7.16 14.46
N ILE A 24 19.98 -8.09 13.52
CA ILE A 24 19.36 -9.43 13.56
C ILE A 24 19.69 -10.14 14.87
N LYS A 25 20.97 -10.19 15.25
CA LYS A 25 21.40 -10.84 16.50
C LYS A 25 20.80 -10.16 17.73
N PHE A 26 20.77 -8.82 17.73
CA PHE A 26 20.21 -8.05 18.83
C PHE A 26 18.71 -8.35 19.01
N ALA A 27 17.93 -8.34 17.92
CA ALA A 27 16.50 -8.66 17.97
C ALA A 27 16.25 -10.13 18.39
N GLU A 28 17.06 -11.08 17.91
CA GLU A 28 16.99 -12.49 18.33
C GLU A 28 17.22 -12.65 19.83
N GLN A 29 18.21 -11.93 20.39
CA GLN A 29 18.52 -11.96 21.82
C GLN A 29 17.45 -11.27 22.66
N ALA A 30 16.97 -10.10 22.21
CA ALA A 30 15.96 -9.32 22.91
C ALA A 30 14.65 -10.09 23.11
N HIS A 31 14.23 -10.84 22.09
CA HIS A 31 13.01 -11.64 22.09
C HIS A 31 13.24 -13.11 22.47
N ASP A 32 14.41 -13.47 23.00
CA ASP A 32 14.68 -14.85 23.42
C ASP A 32 13.72 -15.29 24.53
N GLY A 33 13.20 -16.50 24.42
CA GLY A 33 12.16 -17.02 25.32
C GLY A 33 10.78 -16.37 25.18
N GLN A 34 10.58 -15.37 24.30
CA GLN A 34 9.27 -14.77 24.04
C GLN A 34 8.52 -15.51 22.93
N TYR A 35 7.23 -15.77 23.14
CA TYR A 35 6.36 -16.48 22.19
C TYR A 35 5.10 -15.69 21.86
N ARG A 36 4.62 -15.79 20.63
CA ARG A 36 3.32 -15.24 20.22
C ARG A 36 2.18 -16.14 20.72
N GLN A 37 0.96 -15.63 20.63
CA GLN A 37 -0.25 -16.40 20.95
C GLN A 37 -0.49 -17.61 20.03
N THR A 38 0.13 -17.62 18.84
CA THR A 38 0.19 -18.76 17.92
C THR A 38 1.09 -19.89 18.43
N GLY A 39 1.93 -19.64 19.44
CA GLY A 39 2.95 -20.56 19.95
C GLY A 39 4.30 -20.47 19.24
N GLU A 40 4.43 -19.62 18.22
CA GLU A 40 5.69 -19.41 17.49
C GLU A 40 6.62 -18.42 18.23
N PRO A 41 7.96 -18.57 18.11
CA PRO A 41 8.90 -17.58 18.64
C PRO A 41 8.61 -16.16 18.16
N TYR A 42 8.65 -15.17 19.06
CA TYR A 42 8.25 -13.80 18.75
C TYR A 42 9.04 -13.18 17.58
N ILE A 43 10.34 -13.48 17.52
CA ILE A 43 11.27 -12.99 16.48
C ILE A 43 10.84 -13.28 15.03
N ILE A 44 9.97 -14.28 14.82
CA ILE A 44 9.42 -14.58 13.48
C ILE A 44 8.66 -13.38 12.92
N HIS A 45 7.97 -12.61 13.77
CA HIS A 45 7.22 -11.44 13.33
C HIS A 45 8.13 -10.31 12.81
N PRO A 46 9.10 -9.78 13.57
CA PRO A 46 10.06 -8.81 13.05
C PRO A 46 10.77 -9.32 11.78
N PHE A 47 11.15 -10.59 11.71
CA PHE A 47 11.77 -11.16 10.51
C PHE A 47 10.86 -11.15 9.29
N ALA A 48 9.58 -11.47 9.45
CA ALA A 48 8.63 -11.43 8.35
C ALA A 48 8.37 -10.00 7.86
N VAL A 49 8.30 -9.03 8.77
CA VAL A 49 8.19 -7.59 8.42
C VAL A 49 9.43 -7.14 7.63
N THR A 50 10.62 -7.46 8.12
CA THR A 50 11.89 -7.15 7.43
C THR A 50 12.00 -7.87 6.07
N GLU A 51 11.50 -9.09 5.94
CA GLU A 51 11.51 -9.80 4.66
C GLU A 51 10.67 -9.11 3.59
N ILE A 52 9.52 -8.53 3.96
CA ILE A 52 8.70 -7.75 3.03
C ILE A 52 9.46 -6.51 2.56
N LEU A 53 10.09 -5.79 3.49
CA LEU A 53 10.92 -4.62 3.19
C LEU A 53 12.12 -4.93 2.28
N LEU A 54 12.75 -6.09 2.47
CA LEU A 54 13.83 -6.58 1.60
C LEU A 54 13.36 -6.81 0.16
N ASN A 55 12.11 -7.21 -0.07
CA ASN A 55 11.58 -7.38 -1.43
C ASN A 55 11.49 -6.02 -2.17
N TYR A 56 11.30 -4.93 -1.44
CA TYR A 56 11.33 -3.56 -1.95
C TYR A 56 12.72 -2.91 -1.95
N LYS A 57 13.76 -3.69 -1.57
CA LYS A 57 15.14 -3.22 -1.43
C LYS A 57 15.29 -2.00 -0.52
N ALA A 58 14.54 -1.96 0.60
CA ALA A 58 14.60 -0.85 1.55
C ALA A 58 16.03 -0.61 2.09
N ASP A 59 16.33 0.64 2.47
CA ASP A 59 17.63 1.01 3.03
C ASP A 59 17.90 0.34 4.39
N VAL A 60 19.18 0.25 4.77
CA VAL A 60 19.59 -0.43 6.01
C VAL A 60 18.94 0.14 7.26
N THR A 61 18.68 1.46 7.31
CA THR A 61 18.03 2.10 8.47
C THR A 61 16.61 1.58 8.63
N THR A 62 15.85 1.51 7.52
CA THR A 62 14.49 0.94 7.50
C THR A 62 14.50 -0.52 7.95
N LEU A 63 15.44 -1.32 7.43
CA LEU A 63 15.54 -2.74 7.77
C LEU A 63 15.87 -2.98 9.23
N VAL A 64 16.82 -2.20 9.78
CA VAL A 64 17.20 -2.27 11.19
C VAL A 64 16.04 -1.82 12.08
N ALA A 65 15.39 -0.69 11.77
CA ALA A 65 14.23 -0.22 12.53
C ALA A 65 13.08 -1.24 12.53
N ALA A 66 12.83 -1.92 11.40
CA ALA A 66 11.83 -2.98 11.31
C ALA A 66 12.17 -4.22 12.17
N LEU A 67 13.45 -4.58 12.31
CA LEU A 67 13.86 -5.65 13.23
C LEU A 67 13.64 -5.26 14.70
N LEU A 68 13.73 -3.97 15.01
CA LEU A 68 13.71 -3.44 16.38
C LEU A 68 12.36 -2.83 16.79
N HIS A 69 11.37 -2.82 15.90
CA HIS A 69 10.15 -2.01 16.08
C HIS A 69 9.34 -2.36 17.34
N ASP A 70 9.35 -3.62 17.75
CA ASP A 70 8.70 -4.11 18.97
C ASP A 70 9.67 -4.33 20.14
N VAL A 71 10.98 -4.21 19.91
CA VAL A 71 11.99 -4.51 20.94
C VAL A 71 11.81 -3.58 22.15
N VAL A 72 11.59 -2.30 21.90
CA VAL A 72 11.40 -1.31 22.98
C VAL A 72 10.03 -1.43 23.66
N GLU A 73 8.99 -1.89 22.94
CA GLU A 73 7.65 -2.04 23.52
C GLU A 73 7.52 -3.32 24.36
N ASP A 74 8.18 -4.41 23.96
CA ASP A 74 7.96 -5.75 24.51
C ASP A 74 9.12 -6.33 25.34
N THR A 75 10.26 -5.63 25.43
CA THR A 75 11.45 -6.12 26.16
C THR A 75 11.98 -5.05 27.13
N GLU A 76 13.05 -5.36 27.86
CA GLU A 76 13.68 -4.44 28.82
C GLU A 76 14.56 -3.36 28.15
N HIS A 77 14.77 -3.46 26.83
CA HIS A 77 15.65 -2.56 26.09
C HIS A 77 15.09 -1.14 25.93
N SER A 78 15.98 -0.15 25.97
CA SER A 78 15.60 1.27 25.91
C SER A 78 15.91 1.94 24.57
N LEU A 79 15.27 3.09 24.31
CA LEU A 79 15.56 3.90 23.11
C LEU A 79 17.00 4.42 23.10
N GLU A 80 17.56 4.71 24.27
CA GLU A 80 18.96 5.14 24.42
C GLU A 80 19.93 4.04 23.97
N GLU A 81 19.63 2.78 24.29
CA GLU A 81 20.42 1.64 23.81
C GLU A 81 20.33 1.50 22.29
N VAL A 82 19.12 1.62 21.72
CA VAL A 82 18.93 1.60 20.25
C VAL A 82 19.77 2.70 19.59
N LYS A 83 19.76 3.92 20.15
CA LYS A 83 20.57 5.04 19.63
C LYS A 83 22.06 4.74 19.71
N LEU A 84 22.53 4.18 20.83
CA LEU A 84 23.95 3.85 21.03
C LEU A 84 24.42 2.80 20.03
N TYR A 85 23.63 1.76 19.79
CA TYR A 85 24.04 0.64 18.94
C TYR A 85 23.83 0.84 17.44
N PHE A 86 22.80 1.61 17.06
CA PHE A 86 22.30 1.71 15.67
C PHE A 86 22.12 3.15 15.17
N GLY A 87 22.33 4.16 16.02
CA GLY A 87 22.31 5.57 15.65
C GLY A 87 20.95 6.26 15.83
N ALA A 88 20.98 7.60 15.69
CA ALA A 88 19.82 8.45 15.97
C ALA A 88 18.65 8.22 15.01
N ASN A 89 18.92 7.96 13.72
CA ASN A 89 17.86 7.75 12.73
C ASN A 89 17.04 6.49 13.04
N VAL A 90 17.72 5.38 13.39
CA VAL A 90 17.02 4.15 13.80
C VAL A 90 16.21 4.38 15.07
N GLN A 91 16.80 5.03 16.07
CA GLN A 91 16.09 5.34 17.32
C GLN A 91 14.85 6.21 17.08
N TYR A 92 14.94 7.22 16.21
CA TYR A 92 13.80 8.06 15.86
C TYR A 92 12.65 7.25 15.26
N ILE A 93 12.96 6.35 14.32
CA ILE A 93 11.95 5.52 13.67
C ILE A 93 11.30 4.55 14.68
N VAL A 94 12.11 3.91 15.52
CA VAL A 94 11.61 2.97 16.55
C VAL A 94 10.76 3.69 17.60
N ASP A 95 11.13 4.91 18.03
CA ASP A 95 10.27 5.71 18.92
C ASP A 95 8.93 6.04 18.26
N GLY A 96 8.94 6.45 16.98
CA GLY A 96 7.72 6.73 16.22
C GLY A 96 6.76 5.54 16.15
N LEU A 97 7.28 4.31 16.21
CA LEU A 97 6.52 3.05 16.21
C LEU A 97 6.06 2.61 17.61
N THR A 98 6.78 3.02 18.66
CA THR A 98 6.52 2.63 20.06
C THR A 98 5.29 3.37 20.60
N LYS A 99 4.31 2.63 21.11
CA LYS A 99 3.08 3.23 21.67
C LYS A 99 3.35 4.00 22.97
N VAL A 100 2.55 5.03 23.22
CA VAL A 100 2.56 5.72 24.52
C VAL A 100 2.02 4.82 25.62
N LYS A 101 2.49 5.02 26.86
CA LYS A 101 1.96 4.30 28.03
C LYS A 101 0.51 4.71 28.28
N LYS A 102 -0.40 3.73 28.38
CA LYS A 102 -1.81 3.98 28.64
C LYS A 102 -2.01 4.44 30.09
N GLN A 103 -2.64 5.60 30.29
CA GLN A 103 -2.94 6.13 31.62
C GLN A 103 -4.15 5.41 32.26
N CYS A 104 -4.16 5.33 33.59
CA CYS A 104 -5.29 4.75 34.33
C CYS A 104 -6.58 5.57 34.07
N GLY A 105 -7.69 4.89 33.78
CA GLY A 105 -8.97 5.54 33.45
C GLY A 105 -9.06 6.15 32.05
N GLN A 106 -7.99 6.11 31.24
CA GLN A 106 -8.00 6.67 29.90
C GLN A 106 -8.91 5.87 28.96
N LYS A 107 -9.87 6.57 28.34
CA LYS A 107 -10.77 5.99 27.34
C LYS A 107 -9.96 5.41 26.18
N LYS A 108 -10.39 4.24 25.69
CA LYS A 108 -9.72 3.51 24.61
C LYS A 108 -9.59 4.37 23.34
N ALA A 109 -10.65 5.04 22.92
CA ALA A 109 -10.65 5.90 21.74
C ALA A 109 -9.63 7.05 21.85
N LEU A 110 -9.51 7.68 23.02
CA LEU A 110 -8.52 8.74 23.26
C LEU A 110 -7.09 8.18 23.17
N TYR A 111 -6.85 7.01 23.75
CA TYR A 111 -5.55 6.34 23.68
C TYR A 111 -5.15 5.99 22.24
N GLU A 112 -6.09 5.48 21.44
CA GLU A 112 -5.87 5.18 20.01
C GLU A 112 -5.58 6.46 19.22
N ALA A 113 -6.34 7.53 19.46
CA ALA A 113 -6.14 8.83 18.81
C ALA A 113 -4.77 9.45 19.13
N ILE A 114 -4.27 9.34 20.37
CA ILE A 114 -2.93 9.82 20.75
C ILE A 114 -1.84 9.05 20.02
N ASN A 115 -1.93 7.72 19.99
CA ASN A 115 -0.95 6.90 19.28
C ASN A 115 -0.97 7.17 17.78
N PHE A 116 -2.16 7.35 17.21
CA PHE A 116 -2.33 7.72 15.81
C PHE A 116 -1.67 9.06 15.50
N LYS A 117 -1.92 10.08 16.34
CA LYS A 117 -1.28 11.39 16.21
C LYS A 117 0.24 11.30 16.29
N LYS A 118 0.79 10.54 17.26
CA LYS A 118 2.24 10.30 17.39
C LYS A 118 2.81 9.67 16.12
N LEU A 119 2.18 8.61 15.62
CA LEU A 119 2.61 7.90 14.42
C LEU A 119 2.67 8.83 13.22
N LEU A 120 1.62 9.63 12.99
CA LEU A 120 1.56 10.54 11.85
C LEU A 120 2.60 11.68 11.93
N LEU A 121 2.76 12.29 13.10
CA LEU A 121 3.77 13.35 13.29
C LEU A 121 5.19 12.81 13.07
N ALA A 122 5.49 11.62 13.59
CA ALA A 122 6.77 10.97 13.33
C ALA A 122 6.97 10.66 11.84
N SER A 123 5.90 10.22 11.17
CA SER A 123 5.92 9.88 9.74
C SER A 123 6.07 11.08 8.81
N GLN A 124 5.71 12.28 9.27
CA GLN A 124 5.93 13.49 8.52
C GLN A 124 7.42 13.88 8.48
N THR A 125 8.15 13.60 9.55
CA THR A 125 9.60 13.82 9.61
C THR A 125 10.35 12.70 8.91
N ASP A 126 9.90 11.45 9.12
CA ASP A 126 10.48 10.26 8.51
C ASP A 126 9.39 9.26 8.10
N ILE A 127 9.06 9.24 6.80
CA ILE A 127 8.04 8.39 6.21
C ILE A 127 8.25 6.89 6.48
N ARG A 128 9.49 6.46 6.77
CA ARG A 128 9.82 5.06 7.08
C ARG A 128 9.06 4.56 8.30
N VAL A 129 8.68 5.44 9.24
CA VAL A 129 7.82 5.11 10.40
C VAL A 129 6.48 4.52 9.93
N SER A 130 5.72 5.24 9.12
CA SER A 130 4.43 4.74 8.63
C SER A 130 4.57 3.54 7.69
N ILE A 131 5.61 3.50 6.86
CA ILE A 131 5.87 2.37 5.97
C ILE A 131 6.06 1.08 6.77
N ILE A 132 6.91 1.09 7.80
CA ILE A 132 7.10 -0.06 8.68
C ILE A 132 5.79 -0.41 9.37
N LYS A 133 5.00 0.58 9.82
CA LYS A 133 3.72 0.30 10.50
C LYS A 133 2.67 -0.34 9.59
N VAL A 134 2.61 0.05 8.32
CA VAL A 134 1.73 -0.57 7.31
C VAL A 134 2.14 -2.02 7.06
N ILE A 135 3.44 -2.31 6.98
CA ILE A 135 3.95 -3.68 6.74
C ILE A 135 3.79 -4.56 8.00
N ASP A 136 4.02 -4.01 9.18
CA ASP A 136 3.66 -4.63 10.46
C ASP A 136 2.16 -5.01 10.48
N ARG A 137 1.29 -4.06 10.12
CA ARG A 137 -0.16 -4.31 10.01
C ARG A 137 -0.46 -5.47 9.05
N LEU A 138 0.22 -5.54 7.91
CA LEU A 138 0.07 -6.64 6.95
C LEU A 138 0.41 -7.99 7.57
N HIS A 139 1.53 -8.11 8.28
CA HIS A 139 1.89 -9.35 8.94
C HIS A 139 0.89 -9.74 10.05
N ASN A 140 0.42 -8.75 10.80
CA ASN A 140 -0.56 -8.98 11.86
C ASN A 140 -1.91 -9.48 11.32
N ILE A 141 -2.39 -8.91 10.21
CA ILE A 141 -3.66 -9.38 9.63
C ILE A 141 -3.54 -10.79 9.03
N LYS A 142 -2.37 -11.17 8.49
CA LYS A 142 -2.08 -12.56 8.06
C LYS A 142 -2.17 -13.57 9.21
N THR A 143 -1.82 -13.16 10.42
CA THR A 143 -1.79 -14.01 11.62
C THR A 143 -2.98 -13.76 12.55
N LEU A 144 -4.03 -13.07 12.08
CA LEU A 144 -5.17 -12.61 12.88
C LEU A 144 -6.11 -13.74 13.35
N SER A 145 -6.06 -14.91 12.69
CA SER A 145 -6.95 -16.05 12.92
C SER A 145 -6.98 -16.56 14.37
N VAL A 146 -5.90 -16.38 15.13
CA VAL A 146 -5.81 -16.79 16.55
C VAL A 146 -6.56 -15.87 17.51
N LYS A 147 -6.94 -14.66 17.08
CA LYS A 147 -7.66 -13.71 17.94
C LYS A 147 -9.16 -14.04 17.99
N LYS A 148 -9.84 -13.60 19.06
CA LYS A 148 -11.31 -13.71 19.17
C LYS A 148 -12.03 -12.91 18.07
N PRO A 149 -13.21 -13.33 17.58
CA PRO A 149 -13.91 -12.68 16.47
C PRO A 149 -14.10 -11.16 16.62
N ALA A 150 -14.47 -10.69 17.82
CA ALA A 150 -14.62 -9.26 18.07
C ALA A 150 -13.32 -8.45 17.84
N LYS A 151 -12.16 -9.04 18.15
CA LYS A 151 -10.86 -8.42 17.86
C LYS A 151 -10.52 -8.52 16.37
N GLN A 152 -10.88 -9.62 15.70
CA GLN A 152 -10.66 -9.77 14.26
C GLN A 152 -11.41 -8.69 13.47
N VAL A 153 -12.70 -8.48 13.76
CA VAL A 153 -13.54 -7.48 13.10
C VAL A 153 -12.98 -6.07 13.33
N ALA A 154 -12.68 -5.70 14.57
CA ALA A 154 -12.11 -4.39 14.86
C ALA A 154 -10.78 -4.15 14.13
N TYR A 155 -9.90 -5.16 14.10
CA TYR A 155 -8.60 -5.07 13.45
C TYR A 155 -8.71 -4.99 11.91
N ALA A 156 -9.63 -5.75 11.32
CA ALA A 156 -9.92 -5.70 9.88
C ALA A 156 -10.54 -4.36 9.46
N ASN A 157 -11.47 -3.81 10.25
CA ASN A 157 -12.03 -2.49 10.00
C ASN A 157 -10.95 -1.40 10.04
N GLU A 158 -10.13 -1.37 11.09
CA GLU A 158 -9.01 -0.43 11.18
C GLU A 158 -8.04 -0.58 10.00
N THR A 159 -7.80 -1.81 9.55
CA THR A 159 -6.95 -2.07 8.40
C THR A 159 -7.52 -1.45 7.11
N LEU A 160 -8.82 -1.58 6.86
CA LEU A 160 -9.48 -0.99 5.68
C LEU A 160 -9.58 0.53 5.76
N THR A 161 -9.91 1.07 6.93
CA THR A 161 -10.18 2.52 7.06
C THR A 161 -8.90 3.34 7.18
N LEU A 162 -7.79 2.72 7.57
CA LEU A 162 -6.55 3.44 7.87
C LEU A 162 -5.34 2.92 7.08
N PHE A 163 -5.02 1.64 7.22
CA PHE A 163 -3.72 1.13 6.75
C PHE A 163 -3.71 0.85 5.24
N ALA A 164 -4.80 0.38 4.67
CA ALA A 164 -4.92 0.20 3.22
C ALA A 164 -4.83 1.55 2.47
N PRO A 165 -5.56 2.61 2.87
CA PRO A 165 -5.39 3.95 2.30
C PRO A 165 -3.98 4.54 2.48
N LEU A 166 -3.33 4.32 3.62
CA LEU A 166 -1.94 4.72 3.80
C LEU A 166 -1.00 3.99 2.83
N ALA A 167 -1.20 2.68 2.63
CA ALA A 167 -0.43 1.91 1.64
C ALA A 167 -0.62 2.46 0.22
N GLU A 168 -1.86 2.81 -0.16
CA GLU A 168 -2.17 3.46 -1.44
C GLU A 168 -1.39 4.76 -1.60
N ARG A 169 -1.41 5.59 -0.56
CA ARG A 169 -0.75 6.89 -0.54
C ARG A 169 0.77 6.78 -0.69
N PHE A 170 1.36 5.68 -0.23
CA PHE A 170 2.78 5.36 -0.44
C PHE A 170 3.07 4.69 -1.79
N GLY A 171 2.06 4.50 -2.64
CA GLY A 171 2.19 3.76 -3.90
C GLY A 171 2.46 2.27 -3.70
N LEU A 172 2.22 1.73 -2.49
CA LEU A 172 2.42 0.33 -2.16
C LEU A 172 1.17 -0.49 -2.51
N TYR A 173 0.74 -0.42 -3.78
CA TYR A 173 -0.52 -1.01 -4.25
C TYR A 173 -0.63 -2.51 -3.99
N SER A 174 0.46 -3.28 -4.13
CA SER A 174 0.43 -4.70 -3.79
C SER A 174 0.12 -4.96 -2.30
N ILE A 175 0.64 -4.11 -1.41
CA ILE A 175 0.41 -4.20 0.03
C ILE A 175 -1.01 -3.76 0.36
N GLN A 176 -1.48 -2.65 -0.24
CA GLN A 176 -2.87 -2.21 -0.15
C GLN A 176 -3.83 -3.35 -0.52
N ASN A 177 -3.65 -3.95 -1.70
CA ASN A 177 -4.52 -5.00 -2.21
C ASN A 177 -4.59 -6.20 -1.24
N GLU A 178 -3.45 -6.56 -0.64
CA GLU A 178 -3.38 -7.66 0.31
C GLU A 178 -4.07 -7.32 1.64
N LEU A 179 -3.87 -6.10 2.16
CA LEU A 179 -4.56 -5.59 3.34
C LEU A 179 -6.08 -5.58 3.13
N GLU A 180 -6.55 -5.08 1.99
CA GLU A 180 -7.96 -5.02 1.64
C GLU A 180 -8.59 -6.41 1.53
N ASN A 181 -7.94 -7.31 0.79
CA ASN A 181 -8.44 -8.67 0.59
C ASN A 181 -8.54 -9.45 1.92
N LEU A 182 -7.48 -9.40 2.74
CA LEU A 182 -7.48 -10.08 4.04
C LEU A 182 -8.54 -9.50 4.97
N SER A 183 -8.67 -8.17 5.02
CA SER A 183 -9.70 -7.52 5.84
C SER A 183 -11.10 -7.90 5.39
N PHE A 184 -11.36 -7.86 4.08
CA PHE A 184 -12.66 -8.24 3.52
C PHE A 184 -12.98 -9.71 3.78
N GLN A 185 -11.98 -10.60 3.76
CA GLN A 185 -12.15 -12.01 4.12
C GLN A 185 -12.62 -12.20 5.56
N TYR A 186 -12.05 -11.46 6.52
CA TYR A 186 -12.46 -11.53 7.94
C TYR A 186 -13.84 -10.90 8.18
N LEU A 187 -14.20 -9.86 7.44
CA LEU A 187 -15.49 -9.18 7.58
C LEU A 187 -16.63 -9.91 6.86
N HIS A 188 -16.38 -10.42 5.66
CA HIS A 188 -17.41 -10.95 4.74
C HIS A 188 -16.95 -12.19 3.96
N LYS A 189 -16.61 -13.26 4.68
CA LYS A 189 -16.10 -14.53 4.12
C LYS A 189 -16.87 -15.08 2.91
N GLU A 190 -18.20 -15.10 2.96
CA GLU A 190 -19.00 -15.66 1.86
C GLU A 190 -19.05 -14.74 0.63
N ARG A 191 -19.06 -13.41 0.83
CA ARG A 191 -18.95 -12.46 -0.29
C ARG A 191 -17.58 -12.53 -0.93
N TYR A 192 -16.52 -12.62 -0.12
CA TYR A 192 -15.15 -12.82 -0.58
C TYR A 192 -15.04 -14.02 -1.52
N LYS A 193 -15.54 -15.20 -1.10
CA LYS A 193 -15.50 -16.43 -1.93
C LYS A 193 -16.25 -16.26 -3.26
N LYS A 194 -17.43 -15.64 -3.24
CA LYS A 194 -18.23 -15.42 -4.45
C LYS A 194 -17.49 -14.56 -5.46
N ILE A 195 -16.96 -13.41 -5.03
CA ILE A 195 -16.22 -12.50 -5.91
C ILE A 195 -14.92 -13.16 -6.40
N HIS A 196 -14.19 -13.86 -5.53
CA HIS A 196 -13.00 -14.61 -5.92
C HIS A 196 -13.28 -15.62 -7.05
N ASN A 197 -14.34 -16.40 -6.93
CA ASN A 197 -14.72 -17.38 -7.94
C ASN A 197 -15.10 -16.69 -9.26
N LEU A 198 -15.91 -15.62 -9.20
CA LEU A 198 -16.29 -14.83 -10.36
C LEU A 198 -15.08 -14.25 -11.11
N LEU A 199 -14.11 -13.70 -10.38
CA LEU A 199 -12.86 -13.20 -10.96
C LEU A 199 -12.03 -14.31 -11.61
N THR A 200 -12.00 -15.49 -11.00
CA THR A 200 -11.28 -16.67 -11.53
C THR A 200 -11.91 -17.16 -12.82
N GLU A 201 -13.24 -17.21 -12.89
CA GLU A 201 -14.00 -17.60 -14.08
C GLU A 201 -13.90 -16.57 -15.21
N TYR A 202 -13.74 -15.28 -14.88
CA TYR A 202 -13.62 -14.20 -15.87
C TYR A 202 -12.22 -14.08 -16.49
N ALA A 203 -11.16 -14.53 -15.81
CA ALA A 203 -9.78 -14.39 -16.27
C ALA A 203 -9.50 -14.92 -17.71
N PRO A 204 -10.03 -16.08 -18.14
CA PRO A 204 -9.85 -16.56 -19.52
C PRO A 204 -10.44 -15.62 -20.59
N HIS A 205 -11.54 -14.93 -20.27
CA HIS A 205 -12.17 -13.96 -21.19
C HIS A 205 -11.24 -12.77 -21.46
N ILE A 206 -10.58 -12.25 -20.42
CA ILE A 206 -9.60 -11.17 -20.53
C ILE A 206 -8.41 -11.62 -21.40
N GLN A 207 -7.99 -12.87 -21.27
CA GLN A 207 -6.85 -13.39 -22.04
C GLN A 207 -7.15 -13.50 -23.55
N ASN A 208 -8.39 -13.85 -23.90
CA ASN A 208 -8.86 -13.78 -25.28
C ASN A 208 -8.88 -12.33 -25.80
N ASN A 209 -9.39 -11.41 -24.98
CA ASN A 209 -9.41 -9.97 -25.25
C ASN A 209 -8.01 -9.40 -25.52
N ILE A 210 -7.00 -9.77 -24.71
CA ILE A 210 -5.59 -9.42 -24.91
C ILE A 210 -5.07 -9.95 -26.25
N THR A 211 -5.41 -11.19 -26.60
CA THR A 211 -4.95 -11.82 -27.85
C THR A 211 -5.46 -11.06 -29.07
N ASN A 212 -6.73 -10.64 -29.05
CA ASN A 212 -7.33 -9.85 -30.12
C ASN A 212 -6.76 -8.43 -30.19
N LEU A 213 -6.59 -7.77 -29.04
CA LEU A 213 -5.97 -6.45 -28.95
C LEU A 213 -4.54 -6.47 -29.51
N ARG A 214 -3.74 -7.48 -29.13
CA ARG A 214 -2.36 -7.66 -29.63
C ARG A 214 -2.33 -7.82 -31.15
N LYS A 215 -3.19 -8.68 -31.70
CA LYS A 215 -3.29 -8.88 -33.15
C LYS A 215 -3.69 -7.59 -33.88
N GLY A 216 -4.65 -6.85 -33.32
CA GLY A 216 -5.07 -5.55 -33.85
C GLY A 216 -3.92 -4.55 -33.91
N ILE A 217 -3.19 -4.38 -32.81
CA ILE A 217 -2.05 -3.44 -32.74
C ILE A 217 -0.92 -3.85 -33.71
N LEU A 218 -0.63 -5.15 -33.83
CA LEU A 218 0.40 -5.65 -34.76
C LEU A 218 0.00 -5.58 -36.24
N SER A 219 -1.29 -5.40 -36.55
CA SER A 219 -1.76 -5.28 -37.95
C SER A 219 -1.41 -3.93 -38.59
N PHE A 220 -0.98 -2.95 -37.80
CA PHE A 220 -0.52 -1.65 -38.31
C PHE A 220 0.86 -1.80 -38.97
N TYR A 221 0.92 -1.47 -40.27
CA TYR A 221 2.05 -1.71 -41.18
C TYR A 221 3.41 -1.08 -40.78
N ASP A 222 3.46 -0.22 -39.76
CA ASP A 222 4.64 0.57 -39.36
C ASP A 222 5.25 0.20 -37.99
N THR A 223 4.87 -0.93 -37.41
CA THR A 223 5.19 -1.17 -35.99
C THR A 223 6.49 -1.93 -35.78
N THR A 224 7.62 -1.21 -35.67
CA THR A 224 8.81 -1.66 -34.90
C THR A 224 8.63 -1.45 -33.39
N LEU A 225 7.39 -1.20 -32.93
CA LEU A 225 7.06 -0.89 -31.55
C LEU A 225 7.18 -2.13 -30.67
N SER A 226 8.07 -2.08 -29.69
CA SER A 226 8.15 -3.08 -28.64
C SER A 226 7.18 -2.75 -27.52
N PHE A 227 6.22 -3.63 -27.26
CA PHE A 227 5.27 -3.51 -26.15
C PHE A 227 4.91 -4.86 -25.53
N GLU A 228 4.61 -4.83 -24.24
CA GLU A 228 4.08 -5.96 -23.47
C GLU A 228 2.62 -5.67 -23.08
N ILE A 229 1.74 -6.66 -23.20
CA ILE A 229 0.35 -6.55 -22.73
C ILE A 229 0.16 -7.54 -21.59
N SER A 230 -0.31 -7.04 -20.45
CA SER A 230 -0.75 -7.80 -19.29
C SER A 230 -2.15 -7.37 -18.87
N TYR A 231 -2.71 -8.01 -17.86
CA TYR A 231 -3.93 -7.53 -17.20
C TYR A 231 -3.76 -7.49 -15.69
N GLU A 232 -4.54 -6.63 -15.07
CA GLU A 232 -4.70 -6.53 -13.63
C GLU A 232 -6.18 -6.69 -13.30
N LEU A 233 -6.48 -7.57 -12.34
CA LEU A 233 -7.80 -7.65 -11.73
C LEU A 233 -7.86 -6.70 -10.53
N SER A 234 -8.99 -6.04 -10.34
CA SER A 234 -9.25 -5.27 -9.12
C SER A 234 -9.13 -6.19 -7.90
N PRO A 235 -8.60 -5.70 -6.76
CA PRO A 235 -8.68 -6.41 -5.49
C PRO A 235 -10.12 -6.79 -5.18
N ILE A 236 -10.34 -7.88 -4.45
CA ILE A 236 -11.68 -8.44 -4.19
C ILE A 236 -12.57 -7.40 -3.51
N TYR A 237 -12.00 -6.60 -2.61
CA TYR A 237 -12.70 -5.51 -1.96
C TYR A 237 -13.18 -4.44 -2.96
N SER A 238 -12.28 -3.89 -3.78
CA SER A 238 -12.65 -2.87 -4.78
C SER A 238 -13.57 -3.46 -5.87
N ALA A 239 -13.34 -4.71 -6.26
CA ALA A 239 -14.17 -5.44 -7.20
C ALA A 239 -15.60 -5.60 -6.70
N TYR A 240 -15.78 -5.89 -5.40
CA TYR A 240 -17.10 -5.95 -4.78
C TYR A 240 -17.84 -4.61 -4.92
N SER A 241 -17.19 -3.49 -4.61
CA SER A 241 -17.79 -2.15 -4.78
C SER A 241 -18.11 -1.83 -6.24
N GLN A 242 -17.18 -2.06 -7.17
CA GLN A 242 -17.37 -1.81 -8.60
C GLN A 242 -18.50 -2.64 -9.23
N LEU A 243 -18.68 -3.90 -8.79
CA LEU A 243 -19.75 -4.77 -9.26
C LEU A 243 -21.12 -4.34 -8.73
N GLN A 244 -21.18 -3.77 -7.53
CA GLN A 244 -22.44 -3.23 -7.01
C GLN A 244 -22.91 -2.00 -7.79
N GLU A 245 -21.98 -1.16 -8.25
CA GLU A 245 -22.29 0.05 -9.01
C GLU A 245 -22.60 -0.23 -10.49
N SER A 246 -21.73 -1.00 -11.16
CA SER A 246 -21.79 -1.16 -12.61
C SER A 246 -22.58 -2.38 -13.09
N GLN A 247 -22.75 -3.39 -12.22
CA GLN A 247 -23.26 -4.73 -12.55
C GLN A 247 -22.49 -5.46 -13.67
N ASN A 248 -21.38 -4.90 -14.16
CA ASN A 248 -20.61 -5.40 -15.29
C ASN A 248 -19.26 -5.96 -14.81
N VAL A 249 -18.99 -7.22 -15.14
CA VAL A 249 -17.75 -7.90 -14.76
C VAL A 249 -16.51 -7.32 -15.45
N SER A 250 -16.66 -6.61 -16.57
CA SER A 250 -15.52 -5.95 -17.19
C SER A 250 -14.95 -4.79 -16.36
N SER A 251 -15.75 -4.18 -15.48
CA SER A 251 -15.35 -3.07 -14.61
C SER A 251 -14.25 -3.44 -13.61
N VAL A 252 -14.13 -4.73 -13.28
CA VAL A 252 -13.16 -5.25 -12.30
C VAL A 252 -11.84 -5.70 -12.93
N SER A 253 -11.61 -5.34 -14.19
CA SER A 253 -10.40 -5.70 -14.93
C SER A 253 -9.84 -4.53 -15.71
N ARG A 254 -8.51 -4.49 -15.84
CA ARG A 254 -7.80 -3.51 -16.64
C ARG A 254 -6.73 -4.22 -17.47
N ILE A 255 -6.60 -3.84 -18.74
CA ILE A 255 -5.53 -4.31 -19.60
C ILE A 255 -4.40 -3.28 -19.55
N CYS A 256 -3.20 -3.71 -19.20
CA CYS A 256 -2.03 -2.85 -19.06
C CYS A 256 -1.09 -3.07 -20.25
N ILE A 257 -0.72 -1.99 -20.94
CA ILE A 257 0.24 -2.00 -22.04
C ILE A 257 1.50 -1.24 -21.60
N THR A 258 2.63 -1.91 -21.63
CA THR A 258 3.93 -1.36 -21.21
C THR A 258 4.85 -1.17 -22.41
N THR A 259 5.41 0.03 -22.57
CA THR A 259 6.27 0.40 -23.69
C THR A 259 7.61 1.01 -23.24
N ALA A 260 8.50 1.27 -24.19
CA ALA A 260 9.81 1.87 -23.91
C ALA A 260 9.76 3.39 -23.67
N SER A 261 8.90 4.13 -24.39
CA SER A 261 8.91 5.59 -24.38
C SER A 261 7.51 6.20 -24.26
N VAL A 262 7.46 7.43 -23.75
CA VAL A 262 6.20 8.20 -23.64
C VAL A 262 5.56 8.42 -25.00
N LEU A 263 6.35 8.69 -26.04
CA LEU A 263 5.85 8.84 -27.40
C LEU A 263 5.15 7.57 -27.89
N ASP A 264 5.69 6.40 -27.56
CA ASP A 264 5.08 5.13 -27.93
C ASP A 264 3.78 4.86 -27.17
N CYS A 265 3.64 5.36 -25.93
CA CYS A 265 2.36 5.32 -25.22
C CYS A 265 1.25 6.03 -26.03
N TYR A 266 1.53 7.24 -26.54
CA TYR A 266 0.56 8.00 -27.34
C TYR A 266 0.31 7.38 -28.71
N LYS A 267 1.33 6.80 -29.36
CA LYS A 267 1.14 6.04 -30.61
C LYS A 267 0.20 4.85 -30.42
N ILE A 268 0.41 4.07 -29.36
CA ILE A 268 -0.45 2.92 -29.04
C ILE A 268 -1.87 3.39 -28.69
N LEU A 269 -2.02 4.49 -27.96
CA LEU A 269 -3.34 5.07 -27.69
C LEU A 269 -4.09 5.37 -28.99
N GLY A 270 -3.43 6.03 -29.95
CA GLY A 270 -4.01 6.34 -31.26
C GLY A 270 -4.42 5.08 -32.03
N MET A 271 -3.55 4.05 -32.04
CA MET A 271 -3.87 2.75 -32.66
C MET A 271 -5.09 2.10 -32.03
N ILE A 272 -5.18 2.12 -30.70
CA ILE A 272 -6.32 1.54 -29.96
C ILE A 272 -7.62 2.29 -30.28
N HIS A 273 -7.59 3.63 -30.32
CA HIS A 273 -8.77 4.44 -30.65
C HIS A 273 -9.18 4.33 -32.12
N GLN A 274 -8.28 3.91 -33.01
CA GLN A 274 -8.60 3.57 -34.39
C GLN A 274 -9.24 2.18 -34.52
N LEU A 275 -8.84 1.21 -33.69
CA LEU A 275 -9.40 -0.14 -33.67
C LEU A 275 -10.76 -0.20 -32.96
N TYR A 276 -10.90 0.53 -31.86
CA TYR A 276 -12.04 0.46 -30.95
C TYR A 276 -12.55 1.85 -30.59
N LYS A 277 -13.88 1.98 -30.51
CA LYS A 277 -14.51 3.26 -30.14
C LYS A 277 -14.25 3.56 -28.65
N PRO A 278 -13.66 4.71 -28.30
CA PRO A 278 -13.48 5.10 -26.91
C PRO A 278 -14.81 5.51 -26.27
N THR A 279 -14.98 5.22 -24.98
CA THR A 279 -16.09 5.72 -24.17
C THR A 279 -15.87 7.20 -23.85
N ILE A 280 -16.90 8.02 -24.09
CA ILE A 280 -16.86 9.47 -23.87
C ILE A 280 -16.58 9.78 -22.39
N ASN A 281 -15.73 10.78 -22.10
CA ASN A 281 -15.34 11.24 -20.76
C ASN A 281 -14.58 10.22 -19.89
N TYR A 282 -14.00 9.17 -20.48
CA TYR A 282 -13.20 8.16 -19.76
C TYR A 282 -11.70 8.15 -20.13
N PHE A 283 -11.21 9.24 -20.71
CA PHE A 283 -9.78 9.42 -20.99
C PHE A 283 -9.13 10.29 -19.91
N GLU A 284 -8.07 9.78 -19.31
CA GLU A 284 -7.23 10.49 -18.35
C GLU A 284 -5.77 10.42 -18.81
N ASP A 285 -5.14 11.59 -18.97
CA ASP A 285 -3.71 11.71 -19.27
C ASP A 285 -2.93 12.00 -17.97
N ASN A 286 -2.61 10.95 -17.22
CA ASN A 286 -1.82 11.09 -15.99
C ASN A 286 -0.32 11.26 -16.27
N ILE A 287 0.13 11.10 -17.52
CA ILE A 287 1.51 11.40 -17.91
C ILE A 287 1.71 12.91 -17.93
N ALA A 288 0.75 13.66 -18.49
CA ALA A 288 0.82 15.12 -18.59
C ALA A 288 0.41 15.84 -17.30
N LEU A 289 -0.59 15.31 -16.58
CA LEU A 289 -1.18 16.01 -15.43
C LEU A 289 -0.42 15.81 -14.11
N GLU A 290 0.45 14.79 -14.00
CA GLU A 290 1.20 14.45 -12.77
C GLU A 290 0.33 14.36 -11.49
N ASN A 291 -0.96 14.04 -11.64
CA ASN A 291 -1.97 14.09 -10.56
C ASN A 291 -1.69 13.14 -9.39
N SER A 292 -0.87 12.11 -9.60
CA SER A 292 -0.57 11.09 -8.61
C SER A 292 0.94 10.86 -8.58
N HIS A 293 1.51 10.81 -7.37
CA HIS A 293 2.95 10.64 -7.17
C HIS A 293 3.53 9.34 -7.76
N PHE A 294 2.68 8.33 -8.01
CA PHE A 294 3.10 6.99 -8.44
C PHE A 294 2.38 6.46 -9.70
N ASN A 295 1.42 7.22 -10.26
CA ASN A 295 0.64 6.79 -11.42
C ASN A 295 0.89 7.69 -12.64
N ASN A 296 1.88 7.33 -13.45
CA ASN A 296 2.21 8.00 -14.71
C ASN A 296 1.76 7.13 -15.89
N ASN A 297 0.48 7.22 -16.24
CA ASN A 297 -0.11 6.40 -17.30
C ASN A 297 -1.19 7.14 -18.09
N LEU A 298 -1.47 6.67 -19.29
CA LEU A 298 -2.67 7.01 -20.04
C LEU A 298 -3.74 5.99 -19.68
N LYS A 299 -4.90 6.45 -19.26
CA LYS A 299 -6.05 5.58 -18.95
C LYS A 299 -7.17 5.93 -19.91
N THR A 300 -7.70 4.91 -20.57
CA THR A 300 -8.84 5.05 -21.49
C THR A 300 -9.77 3.87 -21.33
N LYS A 301 -11.06 4.06 -21.67
CA LYS A 301 -12.05 3.00 -21.71
C LYS A 301 -12.54 2.86 -23.14
N ILE A 302 -12.55 1.64 -23.65
CA ILE A 302 -12.95 1.33 -25.03
C ILE A 302 -14.06 0.30 -25.04
N ASN A 303 -14.88 0.29 -26.09
CA ASN A 303 -15.85 -0.77 -26.32
C ASN A 303 -15.26 -1.84 -27.25
N MET A 304 -15.11 -3.06 -26.72
CA MET A 304 -14.59 -4.22 -27.44
C MET A 304 -15.65 -5.32 -27.44
N ASN A 305 -16.25 -5.59 -28.61
CA ASN A 305 -17.32 -6.59 -28.78
C ASN A 305 -18.47 -6.43 -27.77
N ASP A 306 -19.03 -5.22 -27.66
CA ASP A 306 -20.10 -4.84 -26.73
C ASP A 306 -19.73 -4.95 -25.23
N THR A 307 -18.44 -5.14 -24.91
CA THR A 307 -17.92 -5.08 -23.56
C THR A 307 -17.02 -3.88 -23.38
N GLU A 308 -17.30 -3.05 -22.38
CA GLU A 308 -16.40 -1.94 -22.06
C GLU A 308 -15.16 -2.44 -21.33
N GLN A 309 -13.97 -2.09 -21.82
CA GLN A 309 -12.70 -2.49 -21.23
C GLN A 309 -11.85 -1.27 -20.90
N THR A 310 -11.33 -1.21 -19.67
CA THR A 310 -10.34 -0.21 -19.28
C THR A 310 -8.96 -0.63 -19.75
N ILE A 311 -8.27 0.28 -20.43
CA ILE A 311 -6.89 0.15 -20.90
C ILE A 311 -6.01 1.16 -20.15
N ILE A 312 -4.87 0.70 -19.65
CA ILE A 312 -3.81 1.52 -19.07
C ILE A 312 -2.58 1.38 -19.96
N ILE A 313 -1.97 2.50 -20.37
CA ILE A 313 -0.76 2.53 -21.19
C ILE A 313 0.31 3.29 -20.42
N GLN A 314 1.48 2.69 -20.23
CA GLN A 314 2.55 3.28 -19.44
C GLN A 314 3.93 2.86 -19.95
N THR A 315 4.96 3.58 -19.53
CA THR A 315 6.35 3.19 -19.82
C THR A 315 6.83 2.13 -18.84
N GLN A 316 7.93 1.43 -19.17
CA GLN A 316 8.60 0.51 -18.24
C GLN A 316 9.07 1.22 -16.96
N SER A 317 9.51 2.48 -17.06
CA SER A 317 9.90 3.29 -15.90
C SER A 317 8.71 3.63 -15.02
N ALA A 318 7.57 4.02 -15.61
CA ALA A 318 6.33 4.28 -14.88
C ALA A 318 5.77 3.02 -14.20
N LYS A 319 5.83 1.87 -14.88
CA LYS A 319 5.49 0.58 -14.27
C LYS A 319 6.40 0.28 -13.06
N THR A 320 7.70 0.51 -13.19
CA THR A 320 8.66 0.28 -12.10
C THR A 320 8.41 1.22 -10.91
N LEU A 321 8.03 2.48 -11.17
CA LEU A 321 7.61 3.43 -10.15
C LEU A 321 6.33 2.95 -9.44
N LYS A 322 5.31 2.53 -10.18
CA LYS A 322 4.04 1.98 -9.63
C LYS A 322 4.28 0.72 -8.80
N ASP A 323 5.13 -0.19 -9.28
CA ASP A 323 5.38 -1.48 -8.62
C ASP A 323 6.15 -1.32 -7.30
N ASN A 324 7.03 -0.31 -7.19
CA ASN A 324 7.88 -0.09 -6.01
C ASN A 324 7.40 1.07 -5.11
N GLY A 325 6.48 1.90 -5.58
CA GLY A 325 5.95 3.05 -4.86
C GLY A 325 7.04 3.95 -4.28
N ILE A 326 6.87 4.32 -3.01
CA ILE A 326 7.78 5.16 -2.25
C ILE A 326 9.23 4.65 -2.23
N PHE A 327 9.45 3.34 -2.29
CA PHE A 327 10.81 2.77 -2.29
C PHE A 327 11.59 3.11 -3.56
N TYR A 328 10.90 3.36 -4.68
CA TYR A 328 11.56 3.87 -5.88
C TYR A 328 12.23 5.23 -5.62
N LEU A 329 11.57 6.09 -4.83
CA LEU A 329 12.09 7.41 -4.47
C LEU A 329 13.19 7.30 -3.40
N LEU A 330 12.96 6.48 -2.36
CA LEU A 330 13.90 6.30 -1.24
C LEU A 330 15.22 5.62 -1.64
N ASN A 331 15.23 4.81 -2.71
CA ASN A 331 16.43 4.10 -3.17
C ASN A 331 17.32 4.96 -4.10
N SER A 332 16.98 6.24 -4.33
CA SER A 332 17.83 7.14 -5.11
C SER A 332 19.04 7.64 -4.30
N ARG A 333 20.16 7.99 -4.94
CA ARG A 333 21.45 8.24 -4.24
C ARG A 333 21.53 9.56 -3.47
N THR A 334 20.59 10.48 -3.69
CA THR A 334 20.58 11.84 -3.12
C THR A 334 19.22 12.11 -2.49
N VAL A 335 18.87 11.31 -1.49
CA VAL A 335 17.52 11.32 -0.89
C VAL A 335 17.49 12.20 0.34
N ASP A 336 16.72 13.28 0.25
CA ASP A 336 16.16 13.96 1.41
C ASP A 336 14.86 13.25 1.81
N VAL A 337 14.94 12.36 2.79
CA VAL A 337 13.80 11.60 3.32
C VAL A 337 12.71 12.55 3.82
N GLN A 338 13.11 13.67 4.43
CA GLN A 338 12.17 14.63 5.01
C GLN A 338 11.40 15.35 3.89
N ALA A 339 12.09 15.79 2.82
CA ALA A 339 11.42 16.37 1.65
C ALA A 339 10.44 15.40 0.98
N ILE A 340 10.80 14.13 0.85
CA ILE A 340 9.88 13.09 0.34
C ILE A 340 8.68 12.91 1.28
N SER A 341 8.94 12.87 2.59
CA SER A 341 7.89 12.73 3.61
C SER A 341 6.88 13.87 3.52
N TYR A 342 7.35 15.12 3.41
CA TYR A 342 6.48 16.29 3.19
C TYR A 342 5.69 16.20 1.88
N LYS A 343 6.36 15.85 0.77
CA LYS A 343 5.69 15.74 -0.55
C LYS A 343 4.55 14.72 -0.53
N ILE A 344 4.76 13.55 0.08
CA ILE A 344 3.78 12.47 0.10
C ILE A 344 2.71 12.67 1.18
N MET A 345 3.10 13.13 2.37
CA MET A 345 2.17 13.29 3.49
C MET A 345 1.36 14.59 3.44
N ASN A 346 1.77 15.54 2.58
CA ASN A 346 1.17 16.86 2.41
C ASN A 346 1.16 17.70 3.71
N ASP A 347 0.75 18.97 3.60
CA ASP A 347 0.56 19.85 4.76
C ASP A 347 -0.62 19.43 5.66
N ILE A 348 -1.39 18.41 5.28
CA ILE A 348 -2.55 17.90 6.02
C ILE A 348 -2.21 17.67 7.50
N ILE A 349 -1.09 17.02 7.80
CA ILE A 349 -0.71 16.74 9.20
C ILE A 349 -0.39 18.03 9.95
N VAL A 350 0.38 18.94 9.35
CA VAL A 350 0.77 20.22 9.98
C VAL A 350 -0.45 21.10 10.16
N ASN A 351 -1.23 21.30 9.11
CA ASN A 351 -2.42 22.13 9.12
C ASN A 351 -3.41 21.64 10.17
N ASN A 352 -3.73 20.34 10.20
CA ASN A 352 -4.65 19.81 11.21
C ASN A 352 -4.07 19.85 12.64
N ASN A 353 -2.75 19.71 12.80
CA ASN A 353 -2.12 19.85 14.11
C ASN A 353 -2.12 21.30 14.60
N LEU A 354 -2.13 22.28 13.69
CA LEU A 354 -2.34 23.70 14.01
C LEU A 354 -3.82 24.00 14.33
N LEU A 355 -4.76 23.31 13.67
CA LEU A 355 -6.20 23.52 13.85
C LEU A 355 -6.73 22.96 15.18
N THR A 356 -6.16 21.86 15.68
CA THR A 356 -6.64 21.26 16.94
C THR A 356 -5.54 20.58 17.75
N THR A 357 -5.60 20.83 19.06
CA THR A 357 -4.77 20.15 20.06
C THR A 357 -5.44 18.87 20.57
N ASP A 358 -6.76 18.70 20.38
CA ASP A 358 -7.49 17.49 20.78
C ASP A 358 -7.14 16.30 19.87
N PRO A 359 -6.59 15.20 20.41
CA PRO A 359 -6.22 14.04 19.62
C PRO A 359 -7.40 13.41 18.87
N ILE A 360 -8.61 13.43 19.42
CA ILE A 360 -9.78 12.81 18.78
C ILE A 360 -10.22 13.63 17.58
N ALA A 361 -10.36 14.95 17.75
CA ALA A 361 -10.63 15.86 16.63
C ALA A 361 -9.55 15.77 15.55
N PHE A 362 -8.27 15.73 15.94
CA PHE A 362 -7.15 15.53 15.00
C PHE A 362 -7.30 14.23 14.22
N HIS A 363 -7.56 13.12 14.91
CA HIS A 363 -7.77 11.81 14.29
C HIS A 363 -8.91 11.86 13.26
N ASN A 364 -10.05 12.48 13.61
CA ASN A 364 -11.20 12.56 12.71
C ASN A 364 -10.92 13.44 11.48
N LEU A 365 -10.34 14.63 11.67
CA LEU A 365 -10.04 15.55 10.57
C LEU A 365 -8.99 14.99 9.62
N VAL A 366 -7.92 14.43 10.17
CA VAL A 366 -6.87 13.83 9.36
C VAL A 366 -7.38 12.56 8.68
N SER A 367 -8.23 11.78 9.35
CA SER A 367 -8.85 10.62 8.69
C SER A 367 -9.76 11.05 7.54
N TYR A 368 -10.50 12.15 7.71
CA TYR A 368 -11.31 12.74 6.66
C TYR A 368 -10.44 13.19 5.48
N GLU A 369 -9.42 14.02 5.71
CA GLU A 369 -8.60 14.58 4.62
C GLU A 369 -7.64 13.59 3.98
N LEU A 370 -7.11 12.62 4.74
CA LEU A 370 -6.21 11.60 4.22
C LEU A 370 -6.94 10.47 3.49
N PHE A 371 -8.17 10.15 3.90
CA PHE A 371 -8.83 8.92 3.50
C PHE A 371 -10.16 9.14 2.76
N GLU A 372 -10.72 10.36 2.73
CA GLU A 372 -11.87 10.68 1.85
C GLU A 372 -11.42 11.13 0.45
N ASN A 373 -11.02 10.15 -0.36
CA ASN A 373 -11.46 10.12 -1.76
C ASN A 373 -12.58 9.10 -2.01
N THR A 374 -12.90 8.19 -1.09
CA THR A 374 -14.20 7.49 -0.92
C THR A 374 -14.10 6.61 0.32
N ILE A 375 -14.93 6.85 1.33
CA ILE A 375 -15.11 5.90 2.44
C ILE A 375 -16.43 5.17 2.20
N THR A 376 -16.35 3.85 1.98
CA THR A 376 -17.52 2.98 2.16
C THR A 376 -17.63 2.65 3.64
N ALA A 377 -18.47 3.37 4.35
CA ALA A 377 -18.83 3.02 5.72
C ALA A 377 -20.03 2.07 5.69
N TYR A 378 -19.96 0.99 6.47
CA TYR A 378 -21.06 0.05 6.64
C TYR A 378 -21.77 0.33 7.96
N THR A 379 -23.09 0.45 7.90
CA THR A 379 -23.93 0.47 9.10
C THR A 379 -23.93 -0.91 9.79
N THR A 380 -24.50 -1.00 10.99
CA THR A 380 -24.63 -2.28 11.73
C THR A 380 -25.45 -3.33 10.98
N ASP A 381 -26.25 -2.92 10.00
CA ASP A 381 -27.03 -3.73 9.06
C ASP A 381 -26.38 -3.84 7.66
N LEU A 382 -25.13 -3.38 7.50
CA LEU A 382 -24.30 -3.52 6.29
C LEU A 382 -24.86 -2.81 5.04
N GLN A 383 -25.62 -1.74 5.23
CA GLN A 383 -25.95 -0.84 4.14
C GLN A 383 -24.71 0.02 3.82
N PRO A 384 -24.28 0.11 2.55
CA PRO A 384 -23.19 0.99 2.17
C PRO A 384 -23.67 2.43 2.23
N ILE A 385 -23.00 3.26 3.02
CA ILE A 385 -23.12 4.72 2.93
C ILE A 385 -21.93 5.21 2.11
N LEU A 386 -22.23 5.77 0.94
CA LEU A 386 -21.26 6.38 0.03
C LEU A 386 -21.08 7.85 0.42
N PHE A 387 -19.91 8.21 0.91
CA PHE A 387 -19.51 9.61 1.03
C PHE A 387 -18.66 9.98 -0.19
N ILE A 388 -19.14 10.97 -0.96
CA ILE A 388 -18.48 11.48 -2.15
C ILE A 388 -17.68 12.74 -1.76
N LYS A 389 -16.40 12.79 -2.15
CA LYS A 389 -15.69 14.05 -2.29
C LYS A 389 -16.38 14.86 -3.37
N GLN A 390 -16.99 15.98 -2.99
CA GLN A 390 -17.51 16.96 -3.94
C GLN A 390 -16.39 17.32 -4.94
N VAL A 391 -16.52 16.81 -6.16
CA VAL A 391 -15.91 17.44 -7.33
C VAL A 391 -16.62 18.79 -7.45
N ASN A 392 -15.83 19.87 -7.50
CA ASN A 392 -16.30 21.24 -7.66
C ASN A 392 -17.51 21.32 -8.61
N LEU A 393 -18.66 21.73 -8.08
CA LEU A 393 -19.71 22.35 -8.87
C LEU A 393 -19.36 23.83 -9.02
N LEU A 394 -18.90 24.21 -10.21
CA LEU A 394 -19.32 25.47 -10.81
C LEU A 394 -20.55 25.18 -11.67
#